data_AF-A0A3N9PH30-F1
#
_entry.id   AF-A0A3N9PH30-F1
#
_cell.length_a   1.000
_cell.length_b   1.000
_cell.length_c   1.000
_cell.angle_alpha   90.00
_cell.angle_beta   90.00
_cell.angle_gamma   90.00
#
_symmetry.space_group_name_H-M   'P 1'
#
loop_
_entity.id
_entity.type
_entity.pdbx_description
1 polymer ?
#
loop_
_entity_poly.entity_id
_entity_poly.type
_entity_poly.pdbx_seq_one_letter_code
_entity_poly.pdbx_strand_id
1 'polypeptide(L)' 'MKRLIAIWTAVLLVVNVPLFAQEVTKVGTTAAGFLNIDVGARAIGMGGAYVAVSDDIMSMYWNVAGISRIDGA' A
#
# COMPACT_ATOMS: atom_id res chain seq x y z
N MET A 1 8.92 -25.03 -45.88
CA MET A 1 9.69 -24.97 -44.62
C MET A 1 9.69 -23.57 -43.98
N LYS A 2 10.04 -22.49 -44.68
CA LYS A 2 10.06 -21.12 -44.13
C LYS A 2 8.73 -20.64 -43.51
N ARG A 3 7.60 -21.02 -44.10
CA ARG A 3 6.24 -20.70 -43.59
C ARG A 3 5.91 -21.44 -42.28
N LEU A 4 6.39 -22.67 -42.12
CA LEU A 4 6.21 -23.45 -40.89
C LEU A 4 7.03 -22.85 -39.75
N ILE A 5 8.27 -22.45 -40.04
CA ILE A 5 9.15 -21.77 -39.07
C ILE A 5 8.49 -20.46 -38.60
N ALA A 6 7.95 -19.66 -39.51
CA ALA A 6 7.26 -18.41 -39.17
C ALA A 6 6.04 -18.62 -38.25
N ILE A 7 5.27 -19.69 -38.50
CA ILE A 7 4.11 -20.06 -37.66
C ILE A 7 4.58 -20.46 -36.25
N TRP A 8 5.62 -21.30 -36.16
CA TRP A 8 6.17 -21.72 -34.86
C TRP A 8 6.75 -20.56 -34.05
N THR A 9 7.42 -19.60 -34.70
CA THR A 9 7.91 -18.39 -34.02
C THR A 9 6.77 -17.50 -33.53
N ALA A 10 5.69 -17.37 -34.29
CA ALA A 10 4.52 -16.59 -33.88
C ALA A 10 3.81 -17.21 -32.67
N VAL A 11 3.66 -18.54 -32.67
CA VAL A 11 3.08 -19.28 -31.54
C VAL A 11 3.92 -19.11 -30.28
N LEU A 12 5.25 -19.24 -30.38
CA LEU A 12 6.17 -19.03 -29.26
C LEU A 12 6.08 -17.61 -28.66
N LEU A 13 5.92 -16.59 -29.50
CA LEU A 13 5.78 -15.21 -29.05
C LEU A 13 4.46 -14.97 -28.32
N VAL A 14 3.35 -15.53 -28.81
CA VAL A 14 2.02 -15.38 -28.21
C VAL A 14 1.93 -16.08 -26.84
N VAL A 15 2.55 -17.25 -26.69
CA VAL A 15 2.53 -18.02 -25.43
C VAL A 15 3.29 -17.31 -24.30
N ASN A 16 4.25 -16.44 -24.60
CA ASN A 16 5.04 -15.71 -23.59
C ASN A 16 4.39 -14.40 -23.10
N VAL A 17 3.33 -13.90 -23.75
CA VAL A 17 2.63 -12.66 -23.37
C VAL A 17 2.05 -12.69 -21.94
N PRO A 18 1.37 -13.76 -21.48
CA PRO A 18 0.77 -13.77 -20.14
C PRO A 18 1.78 -13.90 -18.98
N LEU A 19 3.05 -14.20 -19.25
CA LEU A 19 4.06 -14.37 -18.20
C LEU A 19 4.38 -13.06 -17.44
N PHE A 20 4.17 -11.91 -18.09
CA PHE A 20 4.43 -10.59 -17.52
C PHE A 20 3.17 -9.85 -17.01
N ALA A 21 1.99 -10.48 -17.12
CA ALA A 21 0.72 -9.87 -16.73
C ALA A 21 0.27 -10.24 -15.30
N GLN A 22 1.16 -10.76 -14.46
CA GLN A 22 0.82 -11.12 -13.08
C GLN A 22 0.57 -9.87 -12.24
N GLU A 23 -0.68 -9.68 -11.81
CA GLU A 23 -1.09 -8.63 -10.90
C GLU A 23 -0.59 -8.96 -9.48
N VAL A 24 0.47 -8.29 -9.03
CA VAL A 24 0.95 -8.40 -7.65
C VAL A 24 0.26 -7.33 -6.82
N THR A 25 -0.71 -7.74 -6.02
CA THR A 25 -1.55 -6.83 -5.20
C THR A 25 -0.77 -6.14 -4.08
N LYS A 26 0.45 -6.61 -3.74
CA LYS A 26 1.36 -6.07 -2.70
C LYS A 26 0.70 -5.76 -1.35
N VAL A 27 -0.47 -6.34 -1.08
CA VAL A 27 -1.14 -6.21 0.20
C VAL A 27 -0.54 -7.23 1.16
N GLY A 28 -0.07 -6.75 2.30
CA GLY A 28 0.39 -7.63 3.37
C GLY A 28 -0.77 -8.47 3.90
N THR A 29 -0.55 -9.76 4.12
CA THR A 29 -1.51 -10.66 4.78
C THR A 29 -1.47 -10.49 6.30
N THR A 30 -1.54 -9.25 6.77
CA THR A 30 -1.48 -8.92 8.19
C THR A 30 -2.83 -9.17 8.85
N ALA A 31 -2.83 -9.73 10.06
CA ALA A 31 -4.05 -10.00 10.82
C ALA A 31 -4.82 -8.73 11.24
N ALA A 32 -4.18 -7.56 11.17
CA ALA A 32 -4.70 -6.28 11.67
C ALA A 32 -5.02 -5.29 10.52
N GLY A 33 -5.80 -5.71 9.52
CA GLY A 33 -6.20 -4.85 8.41
C GLY A 33 -6.94 -3.57 8.82
N PHE A 34 -7.58 -3.58 10.00
CA PHE A 34 -8.25 -2.43 10.59
C PHE A 34 -7.29 -1.27 10.94
N LEU A 35 -5.99 -1.52 11.06
CA LEU A 35 -5.01 -0.47 11.36
C LEU A 35 -4.75 0.47 10.16
N ASN A 36 -5.26 0.12 8.98
CA ASN A 36 -5.28 1.03 7.82
C ASN A 36 -6.46 2.01 7.87
N ILE A 37 -7.37 1.87 8.83
CA ILE A 37 -8.49 2.79 9.00
C ILE A 37 -8.02 3.94 9.87
N ASP A 38 -7.85 5.10 9.24
CA ASP A 38 -7.44 6.32 9.92
C ASP A 38 -8.38 6.69 11.07
N VAL A 39 -7.80 7.21 12.16
CA VAL A 39 -8.52 7.63 13.36
C VAL A 39 -8.30 9.13 13.63
N GLY A 40 -9.38 9.85 13.92
CA GLY A 40 -9.37 11.25 14.33
C GLY A 40 -9.63 12.23 13.18
N ALA A 41 -10.57 13.17 13.39
CA ALA A 41 -11.01 14.09 12.34
C ALA A 41 -9.89 14.99 11.79
N ARG A 42 -8.98 15.47 12.65
CA ARG A 42 -7.83 16.29 12.26
C ARG A 42 -6.84 15.50 11.40
N ALA A 43 -6.53 14.27 11.78
CA ALA A 43 -5.62 13.40 11.03
C ALA A 43 -6.21 13.00 9.67
N ILE A 44 -7.49 12.63 9.64
CA ILE A 44 -8.23 12.31 8.41
C ILE A 44 -8.31 13.54 7.48
N GLY A 45 -8.56 14.73 8.04
CA GLY A 45 -8.58 15.98 7.28
C GLY A 45 -7.23 16.33 6.64
N MET A 46 -6.13 15.77 7.14
CA MET A 46 -4.79 15.88 6.56
C MET A 46 -4.39 14.67 5.71
N GLY A 47 -5.33 13.78 5.38
CA GLY A 47 -5.08 12.58 4.57
C GLY A 47 -4.12 11.58 5.24
N GLY A 48 -4.20 11.46 6.56
CA GLY A 48 -3.34 10.57 7.36
C GLY A 48 -1.94 11.12 7.66
N ALA A 49 -1.62 12.35 7.21
CA ALA A 49 -0.33 12.98 7.46
C ALA A 49 -0.25 13.64 8.86
N TYR A 50 -0.45 12.86 9.93
CA TYR A 50 -0.51 13.38 11.32
C TYR A 50 0.75 13.15 12.16
N VAL A 51 1.61 12.22 11.76
CA VAL A 51 2.72 11.66 12.59
C VAL A 51 3.65 12.72 13.19
N ALA A 52 4.01 13.76 12.43
CA ALA A 52 4.96 14.79 12.88
C ALA A 52 4.33 15.84 13.80
N VAL A 53 3.01 16.01 13.74
CA VAL A 53 2.26 17.06 14.45
C VAL A 53 1.38 16.50 15.56
N SER A 54 1.54 15.21 15.91
CA SER A 54 0.77 14.57 16.97
C SER A 54 1.06 15.21 18.33
N ASP A 55 0.10 15.98 18.84
CA ASP A 55 0.16 16.68 20.14
C ASP A 55 -1.17 16.63 20.91
N ASP A 56 -2.04 15.68 20.58
CA ASP A 56 -3.32 15.45 21.25
C ASP A 56 -3.51 13.97 21.63
N ILE A 57 -4.70 13.63 22.12
CA ILE A 57 -5.09 12.26 22.53
C ILE A 57 -4.85 11.24 21.40
N MET A 58 -4.93 11.66 20.13
CA MET A 58 -4.72 10.78 18.97
C MET A 58 -3.25 10.38 18.78
N SER A 59 -2.32 10.99 19.53
CA SER A 59 -0.90 10.61 19.54
C SER A 59 -0.69 9.14 19.92
N MET A 60 -1.56 8.54 20.74
CA MET A 60 -1.49 7.10 21.06
C MET A 60 -1.62 6.21 19.82
N TYR A 61 -2.39 6.64 18.82
CA TYR A 61 -2.60 5.91 17.58
C TYR A 61 -1.55 6.27 16.52
N TRP A 62 -1.21 7.55 16.39
CA TRP A 62 -0.36 8.05 15.30
C TRP A 62 1.14 8.11 15.63
N ASN A 63 1.52 8.55 16.84
CA ASN A 63 2.90 8.68 17.28
C ASN A 63 2.99 8.94 18.80
N VAL A 64 3.32 7.89 19.56
CA VAL A 64 3.36 7.91 21.03
C VAL A 64 4.35 8.94 21.59
N ALA A 65 5.41 9.30 20.86
CA ALA A 65 6.35 10.33 21.32
C ALA A 65 5.69 11.72 21.48
N GLY A 66 4.62 11.97 20.71
CA GLY A 66 3.80 13.17 20.79
C GLY A 66 3.05 13.36 22.11
N ILE A 67 2.87 12.29 22.90
CA ILE A 67 2.20 12.37 24.21
C ILE A 67 2.91 13.36 25.14
N SER A 68 4.24 13.44 25.06
CA SER A 68 5.04 14.39 25.85
C SER A 68 4.78 15.87 25.53
N ARG A 69 4.08 16.16 24.42
CA ARG A 69 3.75 17.50 23.92
C ARG A 69 2.30 17.90 24.19
N ILE A 70 1.51 17.05 24.85
CA ILE A 70 0.11 17.35 25.18
C ILE A 70 0.10 18.35 26.35
N ASP A 71 -0.47 19.53 26.13
CA ASP A 71 -0.62 20.54 27.18
C ASP A 71 -1.58 20.03 28.28
N GLY A 72 -1.10 20.02 29.53
CA GLY A 72 -1.88 19.62 30.71
C GLY A 72 -1.62 18.20 31.24
N ALA A 73 -0.61 17.48 30.72
CA ALA A 73 -0.07 16.25 31.32
C ALA A 73 0.93 16.53 32.45
#